data_AF-A0A1V5IYS2-F1
#
_entry.id   AF-A0A1V5IYS2-F1
#
_cell.length_a   1.000
_cell.length_b   1.000
_cell.length_c   1.000
_cell.angle_alpha   90.00
_cell.angle_beta   90.00
_cell.angle_gamma   90.00
#
_symmetry.space_group_name_H-M   'P 1'
#
loop_
_entity.id
_entity.type
_entity.pdbx_description
1 polymer ?
#
loop_
_entity_poly.entity_id
_entity_poly.type
_entity_poly.pdbx_seq_one_letter_code
_entity_poly.pdbx_strand_id
1 'polypeptide(L)' 'MIHPKLQTPYKYRPKEWQLDSSNVKTAHVQYWVNGILLTRIPYLQARKYVDEGKAFVISDQAIGSLDEEGYSKA' A
#
# COMPACT_ATOMS: atom_id res chain seq x y z
N MET A 1 10.20 18.97 34.78
CA MET A 1 10.49 18.79 33.35
C MET A 1 9.49 17.79 32.79
N ILE A 2 8.62 18.23 31.89
CA ILE A 2 7.54 17.42 31.32
C ILE A 2 8.14 16.61 30.18
N HIS A 3 8.06 15.29 30.25
CA HIS A 3 8.49 14.41 29.16
C HIS A 3 7.62 14.72 27.93
N PRO A 4 8.20 15.00 26.75
CA PRO A 4 7.42 15.20 25.55
C PRO A 4 6.61 13.92 25.30
N LYS A 5 5.28 14.09 25.21
CA LYS A 5 4.35 13.02 24.83
C LYS A 5 4.93 12.34 23.58
N LEU A 6 5.19 11.04 23.67
CA LEU A 6 5.52 10.20 22.52
C LEU A 6 4.52 10.56 21.41
N GLN A 7 5.00 11.22 20.36
CA GLN A 7 4.20 11.48 19.17
C GLN A 7 3.69 10.11 18.72
N THR A 8 2.38 9.94 18.68
CA THR A 8 1.75 8.75 18.11
C THR A 8 2.40 8.49 16.76
N PRO A 9 2.87 7.26 16.46
CA PRO A 9 3.55 6.97 15.21
C PRO A 9 2.68 7.44 14.05
N TYR A 10 3.24 8.30 13.20
CA TYR A 10 2.53 8.83 12.04
C TYR A 10 2.18 7.67 11.12
N LYS A 11 0.90 7.25 11.15
CA LYS A 11 0.39 6.19 10.29
C LYS A 11 0.44 6.66 8.84
N TYR A 12 1.29 6.03 8.03
CA TYR A 12 1.51 6.39 6.63
C TYR A 12 0.24 6.19 5.79
N ARG A 13 -0.46 7.29 5.47
CA ARG A 13 -1.63 7.25 4.58
C ARG A 13 -1.17 7.35 3.12
N PRO A 14 -1.55 6.39 2.26
CA PRO A 14 -1.32 6.52 0.82
C PRO A 14 -1.99 7.80 0.30
N LYS A 15 -1.34 8.47 -0.63
CA LYS A 15 -1.89 9.63 -1.34
C LYS A 15 -3.02 9.18 -2.27
N GLU A 16 -3.87 10.10 -2.72
CA GLU A 16 -5.00 9.78 -3.62
C GLU A 16 -4.57 9.03 -4.88
N TRP A 17 -3.47 9.45 -5.52
CA TRP A 17 -2.95 8.75 -6.69
C TRP A 17 -2.51 7.31 -6.40
N GLN A 18 -2.16 7.00 -5.15
CA GLN A 18 -1.77 5.65 -4.73
C GLN A 18 -2.98 4.73 -4.53
N LEU A 19 -4.18 5.29 -4.47
CA LEU A 19 -5.43 4.54 -4.39
C LEU A 19 -6.08 4.35 -5.78
N ASP A 20 -5.50 4.95 -6.82
CA ASP A 20 -5.95 4.80 -8.18
C ASP A 20 -5.23 3.63 -8.87
N SER A 21 -5.96 2.54 -9.10
CA SER A 21 -5.46 1.32 -9.73
C SER A 21 -5.00 1.54 -11.17
N SER A 22 -5.47 2.58 -11.86
CA SER A 22 -5.04 2.91 -13.22
C SER A 22 -3.54 3.24 -13.30
N ASN A 23 -2.93 3.62 -12.18
CA ASN A 23 -1.50 3.90 -12.10
C ASN A 23 -0.62 2.66 -12.18
N VAL A 24 -1.17 1.45 -12.03
CA VAL A 24 -0.48 0.19 -12.28
C VAL A 24 -0.51 -0.13 -13.78
N LYS A 25 0.64 -0.09 -14.45
CA LYS A 25 0.72 -0.16 -15.93
C LYS A 25 1.53 -1.34 -16.47
N THR A 26 2.32 -1.99 -15.61
CA THR A 26 3.23 -3.08 -16.03
C THR A 26 2.55 -4.43 -15.96
N ALA A 27 2.72 -5.28 -16.97
CA ALA A 27 2.08 -6.60 -17.07
C ALA A 27 2.23 -7.48 -15.81
N HIS A 28 3.40 -7.43 -15.18
CA HIS A 28 3.70 -8.11 -13.92
C HIS A 28 4.20 -7.11 -12.87
N VAL A 29 3.52 -7.07 -11.73
CA VAL A 29 3.63 -6.07 -10.67
C VAL A 29 4.20 -6.73 -9.43
N GLN A 30 5.16 -6.08 -8.79
CA GLN A 30 5.71 -6.50 -7.51
C GLN A 30 4.68 -6.28 -6.40
N TYR A 31 4.41 -7.31 -5.61
CA TYR A 31 3.55 -7.20 -4.44
C TYR A 31 4.39 -7.25 -3.16
N TRP A 32 4.37 -6.14 -2.44
CA TRP A 32 5.13 -5.93 -1.22
C TRP A 32 4.23 -6.06 0.01
N VAL A 33 4.73 -6.77 1.02
CA VAL A 33 4.06 -6.96 2.31
C VAL A 33 5.10 -6.77 3.40
N ASN A 34 4.86 -5.85 4.33
CA ASN A 34 5.75 -5.49 5.43
C ASN A 34 7.18 -5.12 4.96
N GLY A 35 7.28 -4.41 3.83
CA GLY A 35 8.57 -4.06 3.22
C GLY A 35 9.32 -5.24 2.58
N ILE A 36 8.71 -6.42 2.50
CA ILE A 36 9.27 -7.60 1.86
C ILE A 36 8.56 -7.83 0.52
N LEU A 37 9.34 -8.05 -0.54
CA LEU A 37 8.79 -8.50 -1.81
C LEU A 37 8.26 -9.93 -1.63
N LEU A 38 6.94 -10.09 -1.62
CA LEU A 38 6.32 -11.40 -1.45
C LEU A 38 6.35 -12.19 -2.76
N THR A 39 5.90 -11.56 -3.85
CA THR A 39 5.81 -12.19 -5.18
C THR A 39 5.60 -11.14 -6.28
N ARG A 40 5.53 -11.60 -7.53
CA ARG A 40 5.04 -10.81 -8.67
C ARG A 40 3.69 -11.36 -9.12
N ILE A 41 2.72 -10.47 -9.30
CA ILE A 41 1.35 -10.80 -9.74
C ILE A 41 1.01 -10.12 -11.07
N PRO A 42 0.07 -10.65 -11.86
CA PRO A 42 -0.43 -9.98 -13.06
C PRO A 42 -1.05 -8.61 -12.72
N TYR A 43 -0.95 -7.65 -13.64
CA TYR A 43 -1.43 -6.29 -13.42
C TYR A 43 -2.93 -6.20 -13.08
N LEU A 44 -3.76 -7.07 -13.68
CA LEU A 44 -5.20 -7.13 -13.37
C LEU A 44 -5.46 -7.51 -11.91
N GLN A 45 -4.66 -8.43 -11.36
CA GLN A 45 -4.77 -8.83 -9.96
C GLN A 45 -4.28 -7.70 -9.03
N ALA A 46 -3.19 -7.02 -9.39
CA ALA A 46 -2.70 -5.88 -8.63
C ALA A 46 -3.72 -4.73 -8.57
N ARG A 47 -4.35 -4.40 -9.71
CA ARG A 47 -5.43 -3.40 -9.77
C ARG A 47 -6.60 -3.77 -8.88
N LYS A 48 -7.05 -5.03 -8.97
CA LYS A 48 -8.11 -5.56 -8.10
C LYS A 48 -7.78 -5.37 -6.62
N TYR A 49 -6.54 -5.59 -6.19
CA TYR A 49 -6.16 -5.37 -4.79
C TYR A 49 -6.22 -3.89 -4.37
N VAL A 50 -5.86 -2.98 -5.27
CA VAL A 50 -5.98 -1.53 -5.03
C VAL A 50 -7.46 -1.12 -4.97
N ASP A 51 -8.28 -1.57 -5.91
CA ASP A 51 -9.72 -1.27 -5.96
C ASP A 51 -10.48 -1.82 -4.74
N GLU A 52 -10.08 -2.99 -4.24
CA GLU A 52 -10.64 -3.60 -3.02
C GLU A 52 -10.15 -2.93 -1.72
N GLY A 53 -9.22 -1.96 -1.81
CA GLY A 53 -8.60 -1.32 -0.65
C GLY A 53 -7.69 -2.24 0.16
N LYS A 54 -7.18 -3.32 -0.45
CA LYS A 54 -6.23 -4.26 0.14
C LYS A 54 -4.78 -3.85 -0.08
N ALA A 55 -4.53 -3.00 -1.09
CA ALA A 55 -3.21 -2.54 -1.45
C ALA A 55 -3.23 -1.08 -1.91
N PHE A 56 -2.05 -0.47 -2.00
CA PHE A 56 -1.83 0.85 -2.58
C PHE A 56 -0.72 0.80 -3.61
N VAL A 57 -0.72 1.73 -4.57
CA VAL A 57 0.29 1.86 -5.61
C VAL A 57 1.55 2.50 -5.03
N ILE A 58 2.69 1.84 -5.22
CA ILE A 58 4.02 2.37 -4.93
C ILE A 58 4.60 3.00 -6.21
N SER A 59 4.45 2.31 -7.33
CA SER A 59 4.85 2.75 -8.67
C SER A 59 4.02 2.04 -9.75
N ASP A 60 4.28 2.33 -11.02
CA ASP A 60 3.63 1.65 -12.15
C ASP A 60 3.94 0.14 -12.25
N GLN A 61 4.90 -0.35 -11.46
CA GLN A 61 5.32 -1.75 -11.40
C GLN A 61 5.26 -2.36 -9.99
N ALA A 62 4.76 -1.63 -8.97
CA ALA A 62 4.74 -2.12 -7.60
C ALA A 62 3.50 -1.65 -6.81
N ILE A 63 2.97 -2.55 -5.99
CA ILE A 63 1.92 -2.28 -5.00
C ILE A 63 2.34 -2.77 -3.61
N GLY A 64 1.87 -2.11 -2.55
CA GLY A 64 2.09 -2.49 -1.16
C GLY A 64 0.78 -2.85 -0.46
N SER A 65 0.80 -3.81 0.47
CA SER A 65 -0.37 -4.20 1.27
C SER A 65 -0.85 -3.07 2.19
N LEU A 66 -2.17 -2.94 2.36
CA LEU A 66 -2.79 -2.06 3.35
C LEU A 66 -3.16 -2.77 4.65
N ASP A 67 -3.31 -4.09 4.66
CA ASP A 67 -3.69 -4.90 5.85
C ASP A 67 -2.56 -5.03 6.90
N GLU A 68 -1.55 -4.16 6.83
CA GLU A 68 -0.49 -4.04 7.83
C GLU A 68 -1.07 -3.36 9.08
N GLU A 69 -0.71 -3.81 10.29
CA GLU A 69 -1.20 -3.36 11.62
C GLU A 69 -1.20 -1.83 11.84
N GLY A 70 -2.15 -1.16 11.18
CA GLY A 70 -2.15 0.28 10.98
C GLY A 70 -3.40 0.78 10.26
N TYR A 71 -3.97 -0.03 9.36
CA TYR A 71 -5.23 0.25 8.68
C TYR A 71 -6.32 -0.78 9.01
N SER A 72 -6.98 -0.59 10.14
CA SER A 72 -8.39 -1.00 10.26
C SER A 72 -9.24 0.15 9.73
N LYS A 73 -10.16 -0.12 8.80
CA LYS A 73 -11.28 0.79 8.55
C LYS A 73 -11.92 1.11 9.91
N ALA A 74 -11.95 2.39 10.27
CA ALA A 74 -12.85 2.89 11.30
C ALA A 74 -14.26 2.95 10.70
#